data_AF-A0A8B5WGC4-F1
#
_entry.id   AF-A0A8B5WGC4-F1
#
_cell.length_a   1.000
_cell.length_b   1.000
_cell.length_c   1.000
_cell.angle_alpha   90.00
_cell.angle_beta   90.00
_cell.angle_gamma   90.00
#
_symmetry.space_group_name_H-M   'P 1'
#
loop_
_entity.id
_entity.type
_entity.pdbx_description
1 polymer ?
#
loop_
_entity_poly.entity_id
_entity_poly.type
_entity_poly.pdbx_seq_one_letter_code
_entity_poly.pdbx_strand_id
1 'polypeptide(L)'
;MLLRILFLALLVYVGLALVIFLFQGRLVFLPHVAGRDLVATPHHLGLVYDDVELHTADGETLHGWWLPHSQARGTLLFKHGNAGNISHRLDSLRIFNELGLNVLIFDYRGYGQSSGRPSEQGTYKDARAAWDWLIDEAGVQPGEVILFGRSMGGAIAAQLATEVRPAGVIVESSFSSIADIASEYYGWLPVRWLTRIHFPTADFLAQTDVPVLVVHSREDEIVRFEHAER
;
A
#
# COMPACT_ATOMS: atom_id res chain seq x y z
N MET A 1 13.38 37.67 -30.36
CA MET A 1 12.12 36.90 -30.32
C MET A 1 12.33 35.52 -29.71
N LEU A 2 13.24 34.70 -30.25
CA LEU A 2 13.55 33.35 -29.76
C LEU A 2 13.90 33.28 -28.26
N LEU A 3 14.78 34.15 -27.76
CA LEU A 3 15.18 34.16 -26.33
C LEU A 3 13.99 34.39 -25.38
N ARG A 4 13.00 35.21 -25.77
CA ARG A 4 11.80 35.45 -24.97
C ARG A 4 10.88 34.22 -24.94
N ILE A 5 10.77 33.52 -26.08
CA ILE A 5 10.00 32.27 -26.19
C ILE A 5 10.65 31.19 -25.32
N LEU A 6 11.97 31.01 -25.41
CA LEU A 6 12.72 30.05 -24.58
C LEU A 6 12.60 30.35 -23.09
N PHE A 7 12.71 31.62 -22.71
CA PHE A 7 12.53 32.03 -21.32
C PHE A 7 11.12 31.76 -20.81
N LEU A 8 10.08 32.06 -21.60
CA LEU A 8 8.69 31.76 -21.24
C LEU A 8 8.45 30.25 -21.12
N ALA A 9 8.98 29.46 -22.05
CA ALA A 9 8.88 28.00 -22.00
C ALA A 9 9.55 27.44 -20.74
N LEU A 10 10.73 27.95 -20.37
CA LEU A 10 11.42 27.58 -19.13
C LEU A 10 10.59 27.95 -17.89
N LEU A 11 10.00 29.15 -17.84
CA LEU A 11 9.14 29.55 -16.73
C LEU A 11 7.92 28.65 -16.58
N VAL A 12 7.27 28.29 -17.70
CA VAL A 12 6.13 27.35 -17.69
C VAL A 12 6.57 25.98 -17.20
N TYR A 13 7.70 25.47 -17.69
CA TYR A 13 8.25 24.19 -17.28
C TYR A 13 8.59 24.15 -15.78
N VAL A 14 9.30 25.17 -15.28
CA VAL A 14 9.65 25.28 -13.85
C VAL A 14 8.39 25.44 -13.00
N GLY A 15 7.42 26.24 -13.46
CA GLY A 15 6.12 26.40 -12.80
C GLY A 15 5.37 25.08 -12.69
N LEU A 16 5.29 24.30 -13.77
CA LEU A 16 4.66 22.99 -13.78
C LEU A 16 5.37 22.00 -12.86
N ALA A 17 6.71 21.93 -12.93
CA ALA A 17 7.50 21.08 -12.05
C ALA A 17 7.31 21.46 -10.56
N LEU A 18 7.19 22.75 -10.25
CA LEU A 18 6.92 23.24 -8.90
C LEU A 18 5.51 22.84 -8.44
N VAL A 19 4.49 22.93 -9.29
CA VAL A 19 3.13 22.45 -8.94
C VAL A 19 3.16 20.96 -8.65
N ILE A 20 3.77 20.16 -9.52
CA ILE A 20 3.90 18.72 -9.30
C ILE A 20 4.63 18.46 -7.97
N PHE A 21 5.75 19.14 -7.72
CA PHE A 21 6.54 19.04 -6.50
C PHE A 21 5.73 19.35 -5.23
N LEU A 22 4.96 20.45 -5.23
CA LEU A 22 4.20 20.88 -4.07
C LEU A 22 2.98 19.99 -3.79
N PHE A 23 2.35 19.44 -4.84
CA PHE A 23 1.09 18.70 -4.73
C PHE A 23 1.25 17.17 -4.86
N GLN A 24 2.47 16.61 -4.87
CA GLN A 24 2.71 15.16 -5.03
C GLN A 24 1.82 14.28 -4.16
N GLY A 25 1.68 14.56 -2.87
CA GLY A 25 0.83 13.74 -1.98
C GLY A 25 -0.63 13.65 -2.43
N ARG A 26 -1.19 14.73 -3.01
CA ARG A 26 -2.57 14.70 -3.53
C ARG A 26 -2.68 14.03 -4.91
N LEU A 27 -1.58 13.96 -5.65
CA LEU A 27 -1.52 13.32 -6.97
C LEU A 27 -1.24 11.81 -6.84
N VAL A 28 -0.43 11.42 -5.86
CA VAL A 28 -0.03 10.04 -5.62
C VAL A 28 -1.09 9.30 -4.84
N PHE A 29 -1.54 9.81 -3.69
CA PHE A 29 -2.53 9.11 -2.88
C PHE A 29 -3.95 9.37 -3.41
N LEU A 30 -4.72 8.30 -3.60
CA LEU A 30 -6.04 8.34 -4.21
C LEU A 30 -7.17 7.88 -3.26
N PRO A 31 -7.27 8.44 -2.03
CA PRO A 31 -8.25 7.99 -1.02
C PRO A 31 -9.71 8.28 -1.38
N HIS A 32 -9.94 9.14 -2.37
CA HIS A 32 -11.29 9.52 -2.80
C HIS A 32 -11.70 8.87 -4.12
N VAL A 33 -10.81 8.13 -4.77
CA VAL A 33 -11.17 7.37 -5.97
C VAL A 33 -12.12 6.25 -5.57
N ALA A 34 -13.28 6.20 -6.22
CA ALA A 34 -14.44 5.35 -5.86
C ALA A 34 -15.13 5.71 -4.52
N GLY A 35 -14.85 6.89 -3.95
CA GLY A 35 -15.47 7.34 -2.70
C GLY A 35 -14.79 6.78 -1.45
N ARG A 36 -15.10 7.40 -0.31
CA ARG A 36 -14.62 6.94 1.02
C ARG A 36 -15.62 6.02 1.72
N ASP A 37 -16.85 5.96 1.23
CA ASP A 37 -17.87 5.11 1.82
C ASP A 37 -17.54 3.64 1.57
N LEU A 38 -17.83 2.80 2.55
CA LEU A 38 -17.74 1.35 2.40
C LEU A 38 -18.99 0.89 1.65
N VAL A 39 -18.82 0.39 0.44
CA VAL A 39 -19.95 0.03 -0.45
C VAL A 39 -20.48 -1.38 -0.20
N ALA A 40 -19.73 -2.21 0.52
CA ALA A 40 -20.08 -3.57 0.90
C ALA A 40 -19.20 -4.05 2.07
N THR A 41 -19.61 -5.12 2.75
CA THR A 41 -18.84 -5.73 3.86
C THR A 41 -18.64 -7.24 3.62
N PRO A 42 -17.73 -7.91 4.34
CA PRO A 42 -17.52 -9.35 4.20
C PRO A 42 -18.80 -10.17 4.44
N HIS A 43 -19.74 -9.66 5.24
CA HIS A 43 -21.05 -10.29 5.46
C HIS A 43 -21.84 -10.53 4.16
N HIS A 44 -21.70 -9.67 3.14
CA HIS A 44 -22.36 -9.88 1.84
C HIS A 44 -21.90 -11.16 1.12
N LEU A 45 -20.72 -11.67 1.46
CA LEU A 45 -20.17 -12.92 0.94
C LEU A 45 -20.36 -14.09 1.92
N GLY A 46 -21.09 -13.89 3.03
CA GLY A 46 -21.25 -14.89 4.08
C GLY A 46 -20.00 -15.12 4.93
N LEU A 47 -19.02 -14.20 4.86
CA LEU A 47 -17.80 -14.29 5.65
C LEU A 47 -18.03 -13.75 7.07
N VAL A 48 -17.53 -14.49 8.06
CA VAL A 48 -17.46 -14.02 9.46
C VAL A 48 -16.32 -13.02 9.56
N TYR A 49 -16.61 -11.86 10.16
CA TYR A 49 -15.62 -10.82 10.38
C TYR A 49 -16.00 -9.94 11.57
N ASP A 50 -14.99 -9.30 12.15
CA ASP A 50 -15.12 -8.26 13.17
C ASP A 50 -14.67 -6.92 12.57
N ASP A 51 -15.44 -5.86 12.82
CA ASP A 51 -14.99 -4.48 12.59
C ASP A 51 -14.02 -4.09 13.73
N VAL A 52 -12.82 -3.64 13.36
CA VAL A 52 -11.74 -3.35 14.32
C VAL A 52 -11.20 -1.94 14.13
N GLU A 53 -10.80 -1.32 15.24
CA GLU A 53 -10.07 -0.07 15.26
C GLU A 53 -8.60 -0.33 15.61
N LEU A 54 -7.69 0.25 14.84
CA LEU A 54 -6.25 0.14 15.05
C LEU A 54 -5.70 1.52 15.40
N HIS A 55 -4.99 1.64 16.52
CA HIS A 55 -4.48 2.91 16.99
C HIS A 55 -2.99 3.05 16.65
N THR A 56 -2.66 4.09 15.90
CA THR A 56 -1.27 4.39 15.53
C THR A 56 -0.55 5.13 16.66
N ALA A 57 0.77 4.94 16.73
CA ALA A 57 1.60 5.61 17.75
C ALA A 57 1.58 7.15 17.64
N ASP A 58 1.20 7.70 16.48
CA ASP A 58 1.04 9.14 16.27
C ASP A 58 -0.40 9.65 16.36
N GLY A 59 -1.32 8.85 16.88
CA GLY A 59 -2.65 9.28 17.32
C GLY A 59 -3.76 9.23 16.26
N GLU A 60 -3.51 8.62 15.11
CA GLU A 60 -4.56 8.28 14.15
C GLU A 60 -5.25 6.97 14.51
N THR A 61 -6.55 6.89 14.21
CA THR A 61 -7.38 5.68 14.32
C THR A 61 -7.67 5.16 12.92
N LEU A 62 -7.34 3.89 12.68
CA LEU A 62 -7.59 3.20 11.43
C LEU A 62 -8.76 2.25 11.57
N HIS A 63 -9.56 2.15 10.52
CA HIS A 63 -10.62 1.16 10.41
C HIS A 63 -10.12 -0.07 9.66
N GLY A 64 -10.50 -1.25 10.11
CA GLY A 64 -10.20 -2.50 9.44
C GLY A 64 -11.20 -3.61 9.72
N TRP A 65 -10.99 -4.72 9.06
CA TRP A 65 -11.72 -5.97 9.24
C TRP A 65 -10.77 -7.09 9.62
N TRP A 66 -11.11 -7.77 10.71
CA TRP A 66 -10.51 -9.02 11.11
C TRP A 66 -11.42 -10.18 10.70
N LEU A 67 -10.91 -11.09 9.89
CA LEU A 67 -11.63 -12.26 9.40
C LEU A 67 -10.97 -13.51 9.99
N PRO A 68 -11.40 -14.00 11.16
CA PRO A 68 -10.87 -15.22 11.74
C PRO A 68 -11.34 -16.45 10.96
N HIS A 69 -10.53 -17.50 10.95
CA HIS A 69 -10.87 -18.80 10.38
C HIS A 69 -10.71 -19.89 11.46
N SER A 70 -11.73 -20.72 11.65
CA SER A 70 -11.79 -21.72 12.74
C SER A 70 -10.74 -22.83 12.62
N GLN A 71 -10.21 -23.05 11.43
CA GLN A 71 -9.12 -23.98 11.12
C GLN A 71 -7.98 -23.23 10.43
N ALA A 72 -7.64 -22.04 10.93
CA ALA A 72 -6.63 -21.19 10.32
C ALA A 72 -5.28 -21.91 10.20
N ARG A 73 -4.68 -21.82 9.02
CA ARG A 73 -3.35 -22.38 8.72
C ARG A 73 -2.23 -21.34 8.78
N GLY A 74 -2.62 -20.08 8.94
CA GLY A 74 -1.75 -18.91 8.96
C GLY A 74 -2.61 -17.64 8.95
N THR A 75 -1.97 -16.50 9.15
CA THR A 75 -2.63 -15.19 9.19
C THR A 75 -2.05 -14.29 8.12
N LEU A 76 -2.90 -13.62 7.36
CA LEU A 76 -2.49 -12.71 6.30
C LEU A 76 -2.77 -11.27 6.72
N LEU A 77 -1.71 -10.45 6.82
CA LEU A 77 -1.83 -9.00 7.02
C LEU A 77 -1.87 -8.32 5.65
N PHE A 78 -3.08 -7.96 5.20
CA PHE A 78 -3.36 -7.43 3.87
C PHE A 78 -3.27 -5.90 3.82
N LYS A 79 -2.27 -5.39 3.11
CA LYS A 79 -2.12 -3.99 2.72
C LYS A 79 -2.68 -3.79 1.30
N HIS A 80 -3.79 -3.04 1.17
CA HIS A 80 -4.48 -2.83 -0.10
C HIS A 80 -3.74 -1.85 -1.05
N GLY A 81 -4.11 -1.84 -2.33
CA GLY A 81 -3.55 -0.90 -3.32
C GLY A 81 -4.07 0.54 -3.19
N ASN A 82 -3.42 1.48 -3.87
CA ASN A 82 -3.61 2.93 -3.70
C ASN A 82 -4.99 3.51 -4.06
N ALA A 83 -5.79 2.83 -4.88
CA ALA A 83 -7.12 3.32 -5.28
C ALA A 83 -8.24 2.56 -4.55
N GLY A 84 -9.16 3.30 -3.94
CA GLY A 84 -10.30 2.75 -3.19
C GLY A 84 -9.93 2.30 -1.77
N ASN A 85 -10.88 1.62 -1.11
CA ASN A 85 -10.78 1.19 0.29
C ASN A 85 -10.97 -0.34 0.46
N ILE A 86 -10.97 -0.84 1.69
CA ILE A 86 -11.10 -2.28 2.01
C ILE A 86 -12.37 -2.94 1.45
N SER A 87 -13.48 -2.19 1.28
CA SER A 87 -14.71 -2.74 0.69
C SER A 87 -14.58 -3.13 -0.78
N HIS A 88 -13.56 -2.64 -1.46
CA HIS A 88 -13.25 -3.03 -2.85
C HIS A 88 -12.34 -4.26 -2.94
N ARG A 89 -12.13 -4.99 -1.84
CA ARG A 89 -11.22 -6.15 -1.76
C ARG A 89 -11.92 -7.45 -1.38
N LEU A 90 -13.25 -7.46 -1.36
CA LEU A 90 -14.07 -8.60 -0.93
C LEU A 90 -13.74 -9.91 -1.67
N ASP A 91 -13.50 -9.87 -2.99
CA ASP A 91 -13.10 -11.07 -3.74
C ASP A 91 -11.76 -11.65 -3.25
N SER A 92 -10.79 -10.80 -2.91
CA SER A 92 -9.52 -11.25 -2.33
C SER A 92 -9.74 -11.82 -0.92
N LEU A 93 -10.59 -11.19 -0.10
CA LEU A 93 -10.94 -11.72 1.24
C LEU A 93 -11.60 -13.09 1.16
N ARG A 94 -12.52 -13.31 0.20
CA ARG A 94 -13.12 -14.62 -0.04
C ARG A 94 -12.07 -15.67 -0.41
N ILE A 95 -11.19 -15.36 -1.36
CA ILE A 95 -10.13 -16.30 -1.79
C ILE A 95 -9.23 -16.67 -0.60
N PHE A 96 -8.79 -15.70 0.20
CA PHE A 96 -7.91 -15.99 1.34
C PHE A 96 -8.64 -16.77 2.44
N ASN A 97 -9.92 -16.49 2.68
CA ASN A 97 -10.72 -17.26 3.62
C ASN A 97 -10.92 -18.72 3.15
N GLU A 98 -11.19 -18.94 1.86
CA GLU A 98 -11.29 -20.28 1.25
C GLU A 98 -9.98 -21.07 1.32
N LEU A 99 -8.83 -20.38 1.35
CA LEU A 99 -7.52 -20.99 1.59
C LEU A 99 -7.27 -21.34 3.08
N GLY A 100 -8.22 -21.04 3.96
CA GLY A 100 -8.14 -21.30 5.40
C GLY A 100 -7.18 -20.36 6.13
N LEU A 101 -7.13 -19.08 5.73
CA LEU A 101 -6.31 -18.05 6.37
C LEU A 101 -7.17 -17.14 7.24
N ASN A 102 -6.62 -16.72 8.39
CA ASN A 102 -7.09 -15.50 9.01
C ASN A 102 -6.67 -14.31 8.14
N VAL A 103 -7.46 -13.24 8.10
CA VAL A 103 -7.09 -12.03 7.36
C VAL A 103 -7.35 -10.79 8.20
N LEU A 104 -6.32 -9.97 8.40
CA LEU A 104 -6.51 -8.57 8.79
C LEU A 104 -6.31 -7.70 7.55
N ILE A 105 -7.32 -6.91 7.21
CA ILE A 105 -7.24 -5.85 6.21
C ILE A 105 -7.66 -4.54 6.86
N PHE A 106 -7.03 -3.43 6.49
CA PHE A 106 -7.33 -2.12 7.07
C PHE A 106 -7.17 -1.02 6.03
N ASP A 107 -7.90 0.08 6.20
CA ASP A 107 -7.73 1.29 5.40
C ASP A 107 -6.59 2.14 5.98
N TYR A 108 -5.68 2.61 5.13
CA TYR A 108 -4.65 3.56 5.54
C TYR A 108 -5.25 4.88 6.03
N ARG A 109 -4.48 5.68 6.77
CA ARG A 109 -4.93 7.01 7.20
C ARG A 109 -5.43 7.85 6.02
N GLY A 110 -6.63 8.40 6.16
CA GLY A 110 -7.34 9.17 5.14
C GLY A 110 -8.09 8.35 4.08
N TYR A 111 -7.95 7.02 4.06
CA TYR A 111 -8.75 6.11 3.25
C TYR A 111 -9.97 5.63 4.03
N GLY A 112 -11.03 5.25 3.29
CA GLY A 112 -12.25 4.69 3.87
C GLY A 112 -12.73 5.45 5.11
N GLN A 113 -12.86 4.72 6.22
CA GLN A 113 -13.27 5.26 7.52
C GLN A 113 -12.10 5.66 8.43
N SER A 114 -10.84 5.45 8.01
CA SER A 114 -9.66 5.82 8.79
C SER A 114 -9.46 7.34 8.88
N SER A 115 -8.99 7.82 10.04
CA SER A 115 -8.71 9.23 10.29
C SER A 115 -7.45 9.72 9.55
N GLY A 116 -7.15 11.02 9.65
CA GLY A 116 -5.86 11.55 9.21
C GLY A 116 -5.75 11.83 7.71
N ARG A 117 -4.50 11.99 7.26
CA ARG A 117 -4.14 12.31 5.86
C ARG A 117 -3.00 11.40 5.38
N PRO A 118 -3.08 10.85 4.16
CA PRO A 118 -2.10 9.90 3.69
C PRO A 118 -0.75 10.57 3.42
N SER A 119 0.31 9.88 3.81
CA SER A 119 1.70 10.18 3.50
C SER A 119 2.49 8.88 3.53
N GLU A 120 3.63 8.80 2.85
CA GLU A 120 4.47 7.59 2.83
C GLU A 120 4.82 7.13 4.25
N GLN A 121 5.37 8.03 5.07
CA GLN A 121 5.72 7.74 6.46
C GLN A 121 4.50 7.40 7.32
N GLY A 122 3.35 8.02 7.05
CA GLY A 122 2.10 7.70 7.71
C GLY A 122 1.65 6.27 7.42
N THR A 123 1.71 5.83 6.15
CA THR A 123 1.31 4.47 5.78
C THR A 123 2.20 3.37 6.37
N TYR A 124 3.47 3.67 6.65
CA TYR A 124 4.36 2.76 7.38
C TYR A 124 3.92 2.59 8.84
N LYS A 125 3.61 3.70 9.52
CA LYS A 125 3.06 3.66 10.88
C LYS A 125 1.71 2.95 10.95
N ASP A 126 0.90 3.08 9.89
CA ASP A 126 -0.38 2.41 9.80
C ASP A 126 -0.22 0.89 9.74
N ALA A 127 0.70 0.41 8.90
CA ALA A 127 1.02 -1.01 8.81
C ALA A 127 1.64 -1.55 10.12
N ARG A 128 2.45 -0.73 10.80
CA ARG A 128 2.98 -1.06 12.12
C ARG A 128 1.86 -1.23 13.16
N ALA A 129 0.89 -0.32 13.20
CA ALA A 129 -0.25 -0.43 14.11
C ALA A 129 -1.10 -1.69 13.85
N ALA A 130 -1.31 -2.04 12.57
CA ALA A 130 -2.00 -3.26 12.21
C ALA A 130 -1.23 -4.54 12.60
N TRP A 131 0.10 -4.51 12.50
CA TRP A 131 0.96 -5.57 13.01
C TRP A 131 0.83 -5.70 14.53
N ASP A 132 1.01 -4.61 15.27
CA ASP A 132 0.96 -4.63 16.74
C ASP A 132 -0.40 -5.14 17.24
N TRP A 133 -1.51 -4.71 16.61
CA TRP A 133 -2.84 -5.24 16.92
C TRP A 133 -2.96 -6.75 16.69
N LEU A 134 -2.40 -7.30 15.60
CA LEU A 134 -2.42 -8.75 15.37
C LEU A 134 -1.71 -9.54 16.46
N ILE A 135 -0.56 -9.04 16.92
CA ILE A 135 0.26 -9.73 17.90
C ILE A 135 -0.33 -9.59 19.30
N ASP A 136 -0.69 -8.36 19.67
CA ASP A 136 -1.03 -8.02 21.06
C ASP A 136 -2.52 -8.26 21.37
N GLU A 137 -3.42 -7.93 20.44
CA GLU A 137 -4.88 -8.02 20.65
C GLU A 137 -5.43 -9.34 20.11
N ALA A 138 -5.08 -9.71 18.87
CA ALA A 138 -5.54 -10.96 18.27
C ALA A 138 -4.71 -12.20 18.71
N GLY A 139 -3.58 -11.99 19.38
CA GLY A 139 -2.74 -13.07 19.94
C GLY A 139 -2.06 -13.96 18.90
N VAL A 140 -1.90 -13.47 17.67
CA VAL A 140 -1.26 -14.22 16.57
C VAL A 140 0.25 -14.25 16.78
N GLN A 141 0.90 -15.40 16.57
CA GLN A 141 2.35 -15.46 16.68
C GLN A 141 3.01 -14.78 15.47
N PRO A 142 4.09 -13.99 15.65
CA PRO A 142 4.78 -13.33 14.53
C PRO A 142 5.16 -14.26 13.37
N GLY A 143 5.61 -15.48 13.69
CA GLY A 143 6.01 -16.50 12.72
C GLY A 143 4.86 -17.15 11.95
N GLU A 144 3.60 -16.81 12.25
CA GLU A 144 2.40 -17.28 11.54
C GLU A 144 1.82 -16.19 10.61
N VAL A 145 2.36 -14.97 10.68
CA VAL A 145 1.88 -13.83 9.91
C VAL A 145 2.60 -13.77 8.56
N ILE A 146 1.85 -13.74 7.47
CA ILE A 146 2.34 -13.42 6.14
C ILE A 146 1.97 -11.97 5.83
N LEU A 147 2.98 -11.16 5.51
CA LEU A 147 2.76 -9.79 5.07
C LEU A 147 2.38 -9.81 3.59
N PHE A 148 1.11 -9.51 3.28
CA PHE A 148 0.66 -9.39 1.90
C PHE A 148 0.43 -7.94 1.51
N GLY A 149 0.87 -7.54 0.32
CA GLY A 149 0.70 -6.18 -0.17
C GLY A 149 0.43 -6.15 -1.68
N ARG A 150 -0.61 -5.42 -2.09
CA ARG A 150 -0.94 -5.20 -3.51
C ARG A 150 -0.57 -3.80 -3.96
N SER A 151 0.13 -3.64 -5.08
CA SER A 151 0.52 -2.34 -5.63
C SER A 151 1.24 -1.51 -4.56
N MET A 152 0.77 -0.31 -4.22
CA MET A 152 1.31 0.50 -3.11
C MET A 152 1.40 -0.28 -1.78
N GLY A 153 0.46 -1.18 -1.51
CA GLY A 153 0.50 -2.04 -0.33
C GLY A 153 1.70 -2.98 -0.31
N GLY A 154 2.28 -3.33 -1.47
CA GLY A 154 3.50 -4.11 -1.60
C GLY A 154 4.72 -3.39 -1.06
N ALA A 155 4.88 -2.09 -1.38
CA ALA A 155 5.93 -1.25 -0.81
C ALA A 155 5.81 -1.12 0.71
N ILE A 156 4.58 -0.97 1.21
CA ILE A 156 4.29 -0.88 2.65
C ILE A 156 4.54 -2.23 3.35
N ALA A 157 4.21 -3.35 2.69
CA ALA A 157 4.54 -4.69 3.18
C ALA A 157 6.05 -4.92 3.28
N ALA A 158 6.78 -4.54 2.24
CA ALA A 158 8.24 -4.65 2.19
C ALA A 158 8.89 -3.80 3.28
N GLN A 159 8.41 -2.56 3.48
CA GLN A 159 8.93 -1.69 4.53
C GLN A 159 8.71 -2.30 5.92
N LEU A 160 7.50 -2.78 6.23
CA LEU A 160 7.23 -3.40 7.52
C LEU A 160 8.11 -4.63 7.77
N ALA A 161 8.44 -5.40 6.72
CA ALA A 161 9.32 -6.56 6.80
C ALA A 161 10.77 -6.25 7.19
N THR A 162 11.19 -4.98 7.20
CA THR A 162 12.51 -4.57 7.71
C THR A 162 12.48 -4.30 9.22
N GLU A 163 11.30 -4.15 9.82
CA GLU A 163 11.11 -3.84 11.24
C GLU A 163 10.65 -5.05 12.07
N VAL A 164 9.99 -6.02 11.44
CA VAL A 164 9.41 -7.19 12.10
C VAL A 164 9.84 -8.50 11.44
N ARG A 165 9.56 -9.63 12.09
CA ARG A 165 9.94 -10.98 11.62
C ARG A 165 8.71 -11.84 11.32
N PRO A 166 8.04 -11.63 10.18
CA PRO A 166 6.90 -12.44 9.73
C PRO A 166 7.35 -13.81 9.22
N ALA A 167 6.39 -14.68 8.91
CA ALA A 167 6.59 -15.94 8.20
C ALA A 167 7.12 -15.73 6.76
N GLY A 168 6.77 -14.60 6.15
CA GLY A 168 7.18 -14.21 4.81
C GLY A 168 6.45 -12.97 4.30
N VAL A 169 6.86 -12.50 3.12
CA VAL A 169 6.29 -11.33 2.44
C VAL A 169 5.82 -11.73 1.04
N ILE A 170 4.60 -11.34 0.69
CA ILE A 170 4.05 -11.45 -0.64
C ILE A 170 3.80 -10.04 -1.17
N VAL A 171 4.43 -9.72 -2.31
CA VAL A 171 4.16 -8.49 -3.06
C VAL A 171 3.47 -8.84 -4.37
N GLU A 172 2.31 -8.25 -4.60
CA GLU A 172 1.48 -8.51 -5.79
C GLU A 172 1.29 -7.23 -6.61
N SER A 173 1.58 -7.27 -7.92
CA SER A 173 1.43 -6.13 -8.84
C SER A 173 2.06 -4.83 -8.29
N SER A 174 3.23 -4.96 -7.65
CA SER A 174 3.93 -3.88 -6.98
C SER A 174 5.07 -3.33 -7.84
N PHE A 175 5.59 -2.18 -7.46
CA PHE A 175 6.66 -1.49 -8.16
C PHE A 175 7.97 -1.55 -7.39
N SER A 176 9.09 -1.45 -8.12
CA SER A 176 10.43 -1.35 -7.53
C SER A 176 10.63 -0.08 -6.70
N SER A 177 10.14 1.07 -7.21
CA SER A 177 10.00 2.34 -6.47
C SER A 177 9.02 3.29 -7.16
N ILE A 178 8.50 4.30 -6.43
CA ILE A 178 7.71 5.38 -7.06
C ILE A 178 8.56 6.18 -8.04
N ALA A 179 9.85 6.36 -7.75
CA ALA A 179 10.77 7.05 -8.66
C ALA A 179 10.89 6.32 -10.00
N ASP A 180 10.88 4.99 -10.00
CA ASP A 180 10.94 4.19 -11.22
C ASP A 180 9.66 4.33 -12.03
N ILE A 181 8.48 4.11 -11.41
CA ILE A 181 7.18 4.33 -12.07
C ILE A 181 7.12 5.74 -12.67
N ALA A 182 7.40 6.76 -11.85
CA ALA A 182 7.23 8.14 -12.28
C ALA A 182 8.23 8.51 -13.39
N SER A 183 9.43 7.91 -13.43
CA SER A 183 10.38 8.13 -14.53
C SER A 183 9.89 7.54 -15.85
N GLU A 184 9.09 6.46 -15.81
CA GLU A 184 8.50 5.86 -17.01
C GLU A 184 7.36 6.71 -17.59
N TYR A 185 6.49 7.24 -16.73
CA TYR A 185 5.36 8.08 -17.18
C TYR A 185 5.75 9.54 -17.42
N TYR A 186 6.76 10.05 -16.71
CA TYR A 186 7.15 11.47 -16.72
C TYR A 186 8.64 11.66 -17.06
N GLY A 187 9.17 10.93 -18.05
CA GLY A 187 10.58 11.00 -18.45
C GLY A 187 11.08 12.38 -18.91
N TRP A 188 10.18 13.33 -19.16
CA TRP A 188 10.49 14.74 -19.44
C TRP A 188 10.80 15.57 -18.18
N LEU A 189 10.58 15.01 -16.97
CA LEU A 189 10.93 15.60 -15.68
C LEU A 189 12.17 14.92 -15.08
N PRO A 190 13.00 15.65 -14.31
CA PRO A 190 14.05 15.05 -13.48
C PRO A 190 13.44 14.43 -12.22
N VAL A 191 12.59 13.41 -12.39
CA VAL A 191 11.75 12.78 -11.36
C VAL A 191 12.55 12.40 -10.12
N ARG A 192 13.72 11.77 -10.28
CA ARG A 192 14.56 11.32 -9.15
C ARG A 192 15.03 12.46 -8.23
N TRP A 193 15.11 13.68 -8.74
CA TRP A 193 15.51 14.86 -7.98
C TRP A 193 14.31 15.60 -7.37
N LEU A 194 13.13 15.44 -7.98
CA LEU A 194 11.91 16.12 -7.57
C LEU A 194 11.04 15.29 -6.62
N THR A 195 11.09 13.96 -6.71
CA THR A 195 10.20 13.10 -5.92
C THR A 195 10.52 13.18 -4.43
N ARG A 196 9.49 13.39 -3.62
CA ARG A 196 9.55 13.34 -2.15
C ARG A 196 8.89 12.08 -1.58
N ILE A 197 8.22 11.33 -2.45
CA ILE A 197 7.61 10.04 -2.14
C ILE A 197 8.44 8.99 -2.86
N HIS A 198 9.00 8.05 -2.11
CA HIS A 198 10.01 7.13 -2.60
C HIS A 198 9.48 5.71 -2.74
N PHE A 199 8.92 5.15 -1.66
CA PHE A 199 8.49 3.76 -1.55
C PHE A 199 9.50 2.79 -2.22
N PRO A 200 10.74 2.71 -1.72
CA PRO A 200 11.80 1.89 -2.33
C PRO A 200 11.60 0.40 -2.03
N THR A 201 10.55 -0.19 -2.59
CA THR A 201 10.14 -1.60 -2.39
C THR A 201 11.29 -2.57 -2.57
N ALA A 202 12.04 -2.46 -3.67
CA ALA A 202 13.14 -3.38 -3.97
C ALA A 202 14.24 -3.30 -2.91
N ASP A 203 14.60 -2.09 -2.46
CA ASP A 203 15.60 -1.90 -1.41
C ASP A 203 15.11 -2.47 -0.07
N PHE A 204 13.82 -2.33 0.25
CA PHE A 204 13.25 -2.92 1.47
C PHE A 204 13.24 -4.45 1.42
N LEU A 205 12.86 -5.04 0.28
CA LEU A 205 12.91 -6.50 0.09
C LEU A 205 14.35 -7.04 0.12
N ALA A 206 15.33 -6.28 -0.37
CA ALA A 206 16.74 -6.66 -0.29
C ALA A 206 17.32 -6.64 1.14
N GLN A 207 16.66 -5.92 2.06
CA GLN A 207 17.06 -5.81 3.47
C GLN A 207 16.43 -6.86 4.38
N THR A 208 15.42 -7.61 3.91
CA THR A 208 14.72 -8.60 4.74
C THR A 208 15.29 -10.00 4.57
N ASP A 209 15.40 -10.74 5.67
CA ASP A 209 15.87 -12.13 5.70
C ASP A 209 14.71 -13.15 5.60
N VAL A 210 13.46 -12.69 5.53
CA VAL A 210 12.29 -13.57 5.46
C VAL A 210 12.02 -14.01 4.02
N PRO A 211 11.35 -15.16 3.80
CA PRO A 211 10.97 -15.59 2.46
C PRO A 211 10.10 -14.55 1.73
N VAL A 212 10.46 -14.25 0.48
CA VAL A 212 9.72 -13.30 -0.38
C VAL A 212 9.11 -14.03 -1.57
N LEU A 213 7.85 -13.73 -1.86
CA LEU A 213 7.16 -14.11 -3.09
C LEU A 213 6.72 -12.84 -3.85
N VAL A 214 7.15 -12.74 -5.10
CA VAL A 214 6.72 -11.69 -6.04
C VAL A 214 5.72 -12.29 -7.02
N VAL A 215 4.53 -11.69 -7.11
CA VAL A 215 3.46 -12.10 -8.03
C VAL A 215 3.12 -10.92 -8.93
N HIS A 216 3.23 -11.10 -10.25
CA HIS A 216 3.00 -10.01 -11.19
C HIS A 216 2.45 -10.51 -12.52
N SER A 217 1.46 -9.80 -13.08
CA SER A 217 0.91 -10.11 -14.40
C SER A 217 1.80 -9.53 -15.50
N ARG A 218 2.09 -10.32 -16.55
CA ARG A 218 2.81 -9.82 -17.74
C ARG A 218 2.03 -8.76 -18.53
N GLU A 219 0.72 -8.68 -18.29
CA GLU A 219 -0.21 -7.78 -18.97
C GLU A 219 -0.61 -6.59 -18.09
N ASP A 220 0.09 -6.34 -16.98
CA ASP A 220 -0.18 -5.19 -16.11
C ASP A 220 0.20 -3.87 -16.81
N GLU A 221 -0.81 -3.08 -17.16
CA GLU A 221 -0.65 -1.80 -17.86
C GLU A 221 -0.38 -0.61 -16.91
N ILE A 222 -0.52 -0.81 -15.59
CA ILE A 222 -0.35 0.23 -14.58
C ILE A 222 1.04 0.15 -13.96
N VAL A 223 1.45 -1.04 -13.55
CA VAL A 223 2.80 -1.31 -13.08
C VAL A 223 3.36 -2.38 -13.96
N ARG A 224 4.23 -2.01 -14.90
CA ARG A 224 4.73 -2.97 -15.88
C ARG A 224 5.49 -4.12 -15.22
N PHE A 225 5.48 -5.27 -15.88
CA PHE A 225 6.07 -6.51 -15.39
C PHE A 225 7.56 -6.39 -15.05
N GLU A 226 8.30 -5.53 -15.73
CA GLU A 226 9.74 -5.32 -15.51
C GLU A 226 10.05 -4.81 -14.10
N HIS A 227 9.07 -4.24 -13.38
CA HIS A 227 9.26 -3.88 -11.97
C HIS A 227 9.40 -5.10 -11.05
N ALA A 228 8.79 -6.23 -11.42
CA ALA A 228 8.90 -7.48 -10.66
C ALA A 228 10.22 -8.21 -10.93
N GLU A 229 10.90 -7.91 -12.04
CA GLU A 229 12.19 -8.49 -12.40
C GLU A 229 13.39 -7.76 -11.75
N ARG A 230 13.15 -6.59 -11.15
CA ARG A 230 14.16 -5.76 -10.46
C ARG A 230 14.17 -6.03 -8.96
#